data_AF-A0AAU9R0H8-F1
#
_entry.id   AF-A0AAU9R0H8-F1
#
_cell.length_a   1.000
_cell.length_b   1.000
_cell.length_c   1.000
_cell.angle_alpha   90.00
_cell.angle_beta   90.00
_cell.angle_gamma   90.00
#
_symmetry.space_group_name_H-M   'P 1'
#
loop_
_entity.id
_entity.type
_entity.pdbx_description
1 polymer ?
#
loop_
_entity_poly.entity_id
_entity_poly.type
_entity_poly.pdbx_seq_one_letter_code
_entity_poly.pdbx_strand_id
1 'polypeptide(L)'
;MSELVITLLEKIKSSDWLSSAAIIFLLACFSYRPVRELLREHKQNKSKLLKQALDCEAIEGMEKEYIRSLMVKEQFGLATGLWADEKFRQLAVKIDLDKEVNISMRQIVIAKEHLEISEERNSFTIKLTKGERLKSRLDDIFGKACLFIGICLILLSLVSFVFIGWQSVAFLLLGVYLIFIAFFSAALSKPASIAQQIEPELEKLYNKLLKSDS
;
A
#
# COMPACT_ATOMS: atom_id res chain seq x y z
N MET A 1 35.09 0.98 17.82
CA MET A 1 33.84 0.54 18.48
C MET A 1 33.56 1.34 19.75
N SER A 2 34.54 1.56 20.64
CA SER A 2 34.38 2.43 21.82
C SER A 2 34.31 3.93 21.48
N GLU A 3 35.12 4.43 20.54
CA GLU A 3 35.10 5.85 20.16
C GLU A 3 33.80 6.28 19.49
N LEU A 4 33.27 5.48 18.55
CA LEU A 4 32.02 5.78 17.83
C LEU A 4 30.81 5.95 18.76
N VAL A 5 30.78 5.22 19.88
CA VAL A 5 29.72 5.29 20.88
C VAL A 5 29.85 6.54 21.74
N ILE A 6 31.08 6.97 22.03
CA ILE A 6 31.39 8.21 22.76
C ILE A 6 31.05 9.43 21.89
N THR A 7 31.35 9.39 20.58
CA THR A 7 31.00 10.47 19.64
C THR A 7 29.48 10.62 19.43
N LEU A 8 28.72 9.52 19.52
CA LEU A 8 27.26 9.54 19.44
C LEU A 8 26.62 10.14 20.70
N LEU A 9 27.19 9.91 21.88
CA LEU A 9 26.73 10.46 23.15
C LEU A 9 27.00 11.97 23.27
N GLU A 10 28.12 12.46 22.74
CA GLU A 10 28.40 13.89 22.68
C GLU A 10 27.50 14.65 21.69
N LYS A 11 27.18 14.04 20.54
CA LYS A 11 26.29 14.65 19.54
C LYS A 11 24.85 14.84 20.00
N ILE A 12 24.30 13.93 20.81
CA ILE A 12 22.95 14.09 21.37
C ILE A 12 22.87 15.28 22.34
N LYS A 13 24.00 15.65 22.95
CA LYS A 13 24.10 16.79 23.87
C LYS A 13 24.24 18.13 23.13
N SER A 14 24.61 18.11 21.85
CA SER A 14 24.84 19.29 21.02
C SER A 14 23.78 19.46 19.94
N SER A 15 22.54 19.82 20.28
CA SER A 15 21.53 20.40 19.36
C SER A 15 21.54 19.83 17.92
N ASP A 16 21.61 18.51 17.77
CA ASP A 16 22.06 17.89 16.52
C ASP A 16 20.89 17.32 15.70
N TRP A 17 20.96 17.55 14.40
CA TRP A 17 19.85 17.49 13.44
C TRP A 17 19.15 16.12 13.30
N LEU A 18 19.71 15.05 13.86
CA LEU A 18 19.14 13.69 13.87
C LEU A 18 17.89 13.60 14.77
N SER A 19 17.89 14.33 15.89
CA SER A 19 16.70 14.50 16.72
C SER A 19 15.61 15.28 15.97
N SER A 20 16.02 16.28 15.18
CA SER A 20 15.16 17.02 14.28
C SER A 20 14.65 16.16 13.12
N ALA A 21 15.46 15.24 12.57
CA ALA A 21 15.06 14.30 11.54
C ALA A 21 14.03 13.28 12.05
N ALA A 22 14.15 12.82 13.30
CA ALA A 22 13.15 11.98 13.95
C ALA A 22 11.82 12.72 14.19
N ILE A 23 11.88 14.01 14.53
CA ILE A 23 10.70 14.89 14.66
C ILE A 23 10.07 15.17 13.29
N ILE A 24 10.86 15.41 12.24
CA ILE A 24 10.40 15.57 10.85
C ILE A 24 9.75 14.27 10.34
N PHE A 25 10.30 13.12 10.71
CA PHE A 25 9.73 11.82 10.40
C PHE A 25 8.38 11.59 11.09
N LEU A 26 8.28 11.94 12.38
CA LEU A 26 7.02 11.97 13.13
C LEU A 26 6.00 12.94 12.53
N LEU A 27 6.44 14.14 12.12
CA LEU A 27 5.62 15.14 11.42
C LEU A 27 5.18 14.64 10.04
N ALA A 28 6.01 13.94 9.28
CA ALA A 28 5.64 13.32 8.01
C ALA A 28 4.61 12.19 8.21
N CYS A 29 4.74 11.39 9.28
CA CYS A 29 3.76 10.37 9.65
C CYS A 29 2.43 10.98 10.10
N PHE A 30 2.43 12.06 10.89
CA PHE A 30 1.19 12.76 11.32
C PHE A 30 0.58 13.62 10.20
N SER A 31 1.39 14.15 9.29
CA SER A 31 0.98 14.92 8.11
C SER A 31 0.42 14.03 6.99
N TYR A 32 0.49 12.71 7.11
CA TYR A 32 -0.15 11.79 6.16
C TYR A 32 -1.66 12.06 6.00
N ARG A 33 -2.35 12.53 7.06
CA ARG A 33 -3.77 12.91 7.00
C ARG A 33 -4.01 14.16 6.13
N PRO A 34 -3.38 15.32 6.40
CA PRO A 34 -3.52 16.52 5.55
C PRO A 34 -2.93 16.33 4.14
N VAL A 35 -1.86 15.54 3.96
CA VAL A 35 -1.33 15.22 2.61
C VAL A 35 -2.33 14.38 1.82
N ARG A 36 -3.00 13.42 2.46
CA ARG A 36 -4.05 12.62 1.82
C ARG A 36 -5.29 13.47 1.51
N GLU A 37 -5.64 14.43 2.36
CA GLU A 37 -6.70 15.42 2.09
C GLU A 37 -6.34 16.35 0.93
N LEU A 38 -5.11 16.90 0.89
CA LEU A 38 -4.61 17.70 -0.23
C LEU A 38 -4.56 16.90 -1.54
N LEU A 39 -4.14 15.63 -1.50
CA LEU A 39 -4.21 14.72 -2.66
C LEU A 39 -5.65 14.48 -3.10
N ARG A 40 -6.59 14.41 -2.15
CA ARG A 40 -8.01 14.22 -2.45
C ARG A 40 -8.63 15.47 -3.05
N GLU A 41 -8.31 16.65 -2.51
CA GLU A 41 -8.71 17.95 -3.04
C GLU A 41 -8.14 18.19 -4.43
N HIS A 42 -6.86 17.88 -4.65
CA HIS A 42 -6.21 18.04 -5.94
C HIS A 42 -6.81 17.11 -7.01
N LYS A 43 -7.19 15.88 -6.63
CA LYS A 43 -7.90 14.94 -7.52
C LYS A 43 -9.35 15.35 -7.78
N GLN A 44 -10.05 15.87 -6.78
CA GLN A 44 -11.40 16.43 -6.97
C GLN A 44 -11.39 17.67 -7.89
N ASN A 45 -10.38 18.52 -7.78
CA ASN A 45 -10.20 19.66 -8.68
C ASN A 45 -9.95 19.22 -10.13
N LYS A 46 -9.15 18.18 -10.35
CA LYS A 46 -8.95 17.62 -11.68
C LYS A 46 -10.24 17.06 -12.29
N SER A 47 -11.07 16.38 -11.49
CA SER A 47 -12.38 15.89 -11.94
C SER A 47 -13.33 17.04 -12.33
N LYS A 48 -13.33 18.14 -11.56
CA LYS A 48 -14.10 19.36 -11.88
C LYS A 48 -13.63 20.00 -13.19
N LEU A 49 -12.32 20.11 -13.40
CA LEU A 49 -11.75 20.68 -14.63
C LEU A 49 -12.09 19.84 -15.86
N LEU A 50 -12.03 18.50 -15.75
CA LEU A 50 -12.43 17.60 -16.85
C LEU A 50 -13.92 17.74 -17.19
N LYS A 51 -14.77 17.94 -16.18
CA LYS A 51 -16.20 18.19 -16.39
C LYS A 51 -16.43 19.53 -17.09
N GLN A 52 -15.78 20.60 -16.62
CA GLN A 52 -15.85 21.92 -17.26
C GLN A 52 -15.35 21.90 -18.71
N ALA A 53 -14.31 21.10 -19.00
CA ALA A 53 -13.82 20.93 -20.36
C ALA A 53 -14.83 20.19 -21.26
N LEU A 54 -15.56 19.19 -20.73
CA LEU A 54 -16.62 18.49 -21.48
C LEU A 54 -17.86 19.35 -21.75
N ASP A 55 -18.14 20.29 -20.86
CA ASP A 55 -19.24 21.26 -20.97
C ASP A 55 -18.88 22.45 -21.90
N CYS A 56 -17.61 22.57 -22.31
CA CYS A 56 -17.15 23.60 -23.24
C CYS A 56 -17.52 23.22 -24.70
N GLU A 57 -18.27 24.10 -25.38
CA GLU A 57 -18.68 23.88 -26.77
C GLU A 57 -17.51 23.92 -27.76
N ALA A 58 -16.38 24.53 -27.39
CA ALA A 58 -15.21 24.63 -28.25
C ALA A 58 -14.43 23.30 -28.42
N ILE A 59 -14.70 22.30 -27.56
CA ILE A 59 -14.04 21.00 -27.62
C ILE A 59 -14.94 20.01 -28.34
N GLU A 60 -14.56 19.64 -29.56
CA GLU A 60 -15.33 18.76 -30.44
C GLU A 60 -14.54 17.53 -30.92
N GLY A 61 -15.26 16.55 -31.46
CA GLY A 61 -14.67 15.36 -32.05
C GLY A 61 -13.78 14.55 -31.10
N MET A 62 -12.57 14.22 -31.58
CA MET A 62 -11.60 13.35 -30.91
C MET A 62 -11.17 13.87 -29.52
N GLU A 63 -11.07 15.20 -29.36
CA GLU A 63 -10.64 15.80 -28.10
C GLU A 63 -11.68 15.60 -27.00
N LYS A 64 -12.97 15.74 -27.35
CA LYS A 64 -14.08 15.51 -26.42
C LYS A 64 -14.14 14.06 -25.97
N GLU A 65 -13.89 13.14 -26.88
CA GLU A 65 -13.87 11.70 -26.60
C GLU A 65 -12.68 11.31 -25.71
N TYR A 66 -11.51 11.90 -25.97
CA TYR A 66 -10.33 11.75 -25.10
C TYR A 66 -10.59 12.27 -23.68
N ILE A 67 -11.13 13.48 -23.52
CA ILE A 67 -11.44 14.05 -22.19
C ILE A 67 -12.51 13.22 -21.48
N ARG A 68 -13.52 12.72 -22.20
CA ARG A 68 -14.52 11.79 -21.64
C ARG A 68 -13.85 10.53 -21.09
N SER A 69 -12.94 9.93 -21.84
CA SER A 69 -12.19 8.74 -21.39
C SER A 69 -11.36 9.01 -20.12
N LEU A 70 -10.73 10.19 -20.03
CA LEU A 70 -9.98 10.62 -18.84
C LEU A 70 -10.90 10.83 -17.63
N MET A 71 -12.06 11.45 -17.84
CA MET A 71 -13.05 11.65 -16.79
C MET A 71 -13.54 10.31 -16.23
N VAL A 72 -13.85 9.34 -17.09
CA VAL A 72 -14.26 7.99 -16.68
C VAL A 72 -13.14 7.31 -15.88
N LYS A 73 -11.89 7.38 -16.34
CA LYS A 73 -10.73 6.84 -15.61
C LYS A 73 -10.59 7.47 -14.22
N GLU A 74 -10.72 8.78 -14.12
CA GLU A 74 -10.58 9.53 -12.87
C GLU A 74 -11.73 9.20 -11.89
N GLN A 75 -12.98 9.22 -12.35
CA GLN A 75 -14.15 8.89 -11.52
C GLN A 75 -14.11 7.44 -11.05
N PHE A 76 -13.75 6.50 -11.93
CA PHE A 76 -13.60 5.10 -11.55
C PHE A 76 -12.48 4.91 -10.52
N GLY A 77 -11.32 5.55 -10.72
CA GLY A 77 -10.20 5.50 -9.79
C GLY A 77 -10.51 6.13 -8.43
N LEU A 78 -11.33 7.19 -8.40
CA LEU A 78 -11.83 7.80 -7.17
C LEU A 78 -12.82 6.91 -6.43
N ALA A 79 -13.71 6.22 -7.14
CA ALA A 79 -14.73 5.36 -6.56
C ALA A 79 -14.16 4.02 -6.05
N THR A 80 -13.29 3.38 -6.84
CA THR A 80 -12.80 2.02 -6.58
C THR A 80 -11.39 1.99 -6.01
N GLY A 81 -10.61 3.06 -6.18
CA GLY A 81 -9.17 3.06 -5.89
C GLY A 81 -8.31 2.48 -7.02
N LEU A 82 -8.91 1.96 -8.09
CA LEU A 82 -8.19 1.31 -9.20
C LEU A 82 -7.83 2.31 -10.31
N TRP A 83 -6.57 2.75 -10.30
CA TRP A 83 -6.01 3.63 -11.33
C TRP A 83 -5.35 2.80 -12.42
N ALA A 84 -6.15 2.21 -13.31
CA ALA A 84 -5.68 1.34 -14.38
C ALA A 84 -6.27 1.71 -15.73
N ASP A 85 -5.74 1.11 -16.79
CA ASP A 85 -6.25 1.30 -18.15
C ASP A 85 -7.56 0.56 -18.36
N GLU A 86 -8.26 0.92 -19.42
CA GLU A 86 -9.65 0.51 -19.64
C GLU A 86 -9.81 -1.01 -19.63
N LYS A 87 -8.95 -1.75 -20.35
CA LYS A 87 -8.98 -3.22 -20.39
C LYS A 87 -8.89 -3.83 -18.98
N PHE A 88 -7.97 -3.32 -18.17
CA PHE A 88 -7.78 -3.80 -16.79
C PHE A 88 -9.01 -3.50 -15.92
N ARG A 89 -9.59 -2.28 -16.05
CA ARG A 89 -10.79 -1.90 -15.29
C ARG A 89 -11.99 -2.76 -15.66
N GLN A 90 -12.22 -2.99 -16.95
CA GLN A 90 -13.33 -3.82 -17.41
C GLN A 90 -13.21 -5.25 -16.89
N LEU A 91 -12.00 -5.82 -16.93
CA LEU A 91 -11.74 -7.15 -16.41
C LEU A 91 -11.93 -7.23 -14.88
N ALA A 92 -11.45 -6.23 -14.15
CA ALA A 92 -11.65 -6.14 -12.71
C ALA A 92 -13.13 -6.07 -12.32
N VAL A 93 -13.94 -5.30 -13.06
CA VAL A 93 -15.38 -5.23 -12.86
C VAL A 93 -16.07 -6.56 -13.16
N LYS A 94 -15.67 -7.25 -14.24
CA LYS A 94 -16.24 -8.57 -14.55
C LYS A 94 -16.00 -9.58 -13.43
N ILE A 95 -14.80 -9.58 -12.85
CA ILE A 95 -14.43 -10.50 -11.77
C ILE A 95 -15.16 -10.14 -10.46
N ASP A 96 -15.23 -8.85 -10.11
CA ASP A 96 -15.94 -8.40 -8.89
C ASP A 96 -17.45 -8.64 -8.95
N LEU A 97 -18.04 -8.69 -10.15
CA LEU A 97 -19.45 -9.01 -10.36
C LEU A 97 -19.75 -10.51 -10.51
N ASP A 98 -18.72 -11.35 -10.70
CA ASP A 98 -18.90 -12.79 -10.86
C ASP A 98 -19.20 -13.42 -9.49
N LYS A 99 -20.43 -13.95 -9.33
CA LYS A 99 -20.90 -14.54 -8.07
C LYS A 99 -20.24 -15.88 -7.75
N GLU A 100 -19.59 -16.51 -8.72
CA GLU A 100 -18.89 -17.79 -8.51
C GLU A 100 -17.49 -17.61 -7.93
N VAL A 101 -17.03 -16.36 -7.86
CA VAL A 101 -15.66 -15.99 -7.50
C VAL A 101 -15.71 -15.01 -6.35
N ASN A 102 -14.91 -15.26 -5.32
CA ASN A 102 -14.88 -14.46 -4.11
C ASN A 102 -13.67 -13.50 -4.13
N ILE A 103 -13.51 -12.79 -5.25
CA ILE A 103 -12.49 -11.76 -5.44
C ILE A 103 -13.17 -10.40 -5.46
N SER A 104 -12.91 -9.61 -4.42
CA SER A 104 -13.37 -8.23 -4.36
C SER A 104 -12.48 -7.26 -5.12
N MET A 105 -13.06 -6.16 -5.60
CA MET A 105 -12.35 -5.03 -6.21
C MET A 105 -11.19 -4.53 -5.34
N ARG A 106 -11.36 -4.55 -4.00
CA ARG A 106 -10.31 -4.15 -3.07
C ARG A 106 -9.08 -5.06 -3.15
N GLN A 107 -9.27 -6.38 -3.28
CA GLN A 107 -8.16 -7.32 -3.44
C GLN A 107 -7.46 -7.10 -4.78
N ILE A 108 -8.21 -6.85 -5.86
CA ILE A 108 -7.65 -6.52 -7.19
C ILE A 108 -6.82 -5.24 -7.14
N VAL A 109 -7.29 -4.19 -6.45
CA VAL A 109 -6.55 -2.94 -6.28
C VAL A 109 -5.23 -3.17 -5.54
N ILE A 110 -5.24 -3.95 -4.46
CA ILE A 110 -4.04 -4.22 -3.65
C ILE A 110 -3.05 -5.12 -4.41
N ALA A 111 -3.55 -6.11 -5.15
CA ALA A 111 -2.72 -7.06 -5.90
C ALA A 111 -2.26 -6.52 -7.27
N LYS A 112 -2.74 -5.34 -7.70
CA LYS A 112 -2.56 -4.80 -9.06
C LYS A 112 -1.14 -4.93 -9.61
N GLU A 113 -0.12 -4.66 -8.80
CA GLU A 113 1.29 -4.70 -9.22
C GLU A 113 1.80 -6.10 -9.58
N HIS A 114 1.10 -7.15 -9.13
CA HIS A 114 1.41 -8.54 -9.41
C HIS A 114 0.41 -9.21 -10.37
N LEU A 115 -0.56 -8.45 -10.89
CA LEU A 115 -1.56 -8.93 -11.85
C LEU A 115 -1.16 -8.55 -13.28
N GLU A 116 -1.16 -9.54 -14.16
CA GLU A 116 -0.97 -9.38 -15.60
C GLU A 116 -2.25 -9.80 -16.33
N ILE A 117 -2.56 -9.14 -17.44
CA ILE A 117 -3.69 -9.54 -18.28
C ILE A 117 -3.18 -10.57 -19.28
N SER A 118 -3.76 -11.77 -19.25
CA SER A 118 -3.56 -12.73 -20.32
C SER A 118 -4.41 -12.32 -21.53
N GLU A 119 -3.76 -11.85 -22.60
CA GLU A 119 -4.44 -11.37 -23.80
C GLU A 119 -5.26 -12.46 -24.50
N GLU A 120 -4.86 -13.73 -24.38
CA GLU A 120 -5.53 -14.85 -25.04
C GLU A 120 -6.94 -15.13 -24.50
N ARG A 121 -7.21 -14.82 -23.23
CA ARG A 121 -8.47 -15.22 -22.57
C ARG A 121 -9.14 -14.14 -21.73
N ASN A 122 -8.61 -12.92 -21.78
CA ASN A 122 -9.16 -11.78 -21.04
C ASN A 122 -9.32 -12.13 -19.55
N SER A 123 -8.26 -12.67 -18.93
CA SER A 123 -8.23 -13.10 -17.53
C SER A 123 -6.97 -12.57 -16.83
N PHE A 124 -7.01 -12.44 -15.49
CA PHE A 124 -5.81 -12.09 -14.74
C PHE A 124 -4.94 -13.33 -14.48
N THR A 125 -3.64 -13.17 -14.70
CA THR A 125 -2.61 -14.11 -14.27
C THR A 125 -1.69 -13.42 -13.27
N ILE A 126 -1.09 -14.22 -12.39
CA ILE A 126 -0.21 -13.69 -11.35
C ILE A 126 1.24 -13.83 -11.75
N LYS A 127 1.96 -12.71 -11.73
CA LYS A 127 3.40 -12.63 -12.03
C LYS A 127 4.24 -12.64 -10.75
N LEU A 128 3.98 -13.60 -9.86
CA LEU A 128 4.76 -13.77 -8.63
C LEU A 128 5.84 -14.83 -8.82
N THR A 129 7.10 -14.40 -8.76
CA THR A 129 8.24 -15.32 -8.76
C THR A 129 8.30 -16.13 -7.46
N LYS A 130 8.92 -17.32 -7.50
CA LYS A 130 9.12 -18.16 -6.30
C LYS A 130 9.86 -17.42 -5.17
N GLY A 131 10.81 -16.54 -5.54
CA GLY A 131 11.56 -15.72 -4.59
C GLY A 131 10.70 -14.68 -3.89
N GLU A 132 9.83 -13.97 -4.61
CA GLU A 132 8.89 -13.00 -4.02
C GLU A 132 7.87 -13.68 -3.10
N ARG A 133 7.44 -14.90 -3.45
CA ARG A 133 6.55 -15.68 -2.58
C ARG A 133 7.21 -16.02 -1.25
N LEU A 134 8.47 -16.46 -1.29
CA LEU A 134 9.23 -16.76 -0.08
C LEU A 134 9.51 -15.49 0.74
N LYS A 135 9.91 -14.41 0.06
CA LYS A 135 10.16 -13.11 0.69
C LYS A 135 8.92 -12.59 1.41
N SER A 136 7.77 -12.60 0.76
CA SER A 136 6.50 -12.16 1.36
C SER A 136 6.16 -12.95 2.65
N ARG A 137 6.40 -14.27 2.66
CA ARG A 137 6.22 -15.09 3.87
C ARG A 137 7.22 -14.75 4.98
N LEU A 138 8.49 -14.54 4.62
CA LEU A 138 9.52 -14.14 5.58
C LEU A 138 9.23 -12.77 6.17
N ASP A 139 8.83 -11.80 5.34
CA ASP A 139 8.46 -10.44 5.75
C ASP A 139 7.24 -10.44 6.68
N ASP A 140 6.26 -11.33 6.45
CA ASP A 140 5.10 -11.51 7.33
C ASP A 140 5.50 -12.10 8.69
N ILE A 141 6.36 -13.13 8.71
CA ILE A 141 6.85 -13.75 9.95
C ILE A 141 7.71 -12.75 10.74
N PHE A 142 8.64 -12.09 10.04
CA PHE A 142 9.51 -11.08 10.62
C PHE A 142 8.71 -9.91 11.19
N GLY A 143 7.72 -9.41 10.44
CA GLY A 143 6.82 -8.36 10.91
C GLY A 143 6.06 -8.75 12.17
N LYS A 144 5.51 -9.97 12.25
CA LYS A 144 4.84 -10.49 13.46
C LYS A 144 5.81 -10.61 14.65
N ALA A 145 7.03 -11.09 14.41
CA ALA A 145 8.05 -11.20 15.45
C ALA A 145 8.46 -9.82 15.98
N CYS A 146 8.72 -8.85 15.10
CA CYS A 146 9.03 -7.47 15.47
C CYS A 146 7.88 -6.81 16.25
N LEU A 147 6.63 -7.03 15.85
CA LEU A 147 5.47 -6.52 16.58
C LEU A 147 5.41 -7.10 17.99
N PHE A 148 5.56 -8.41 18.13
CA PHE A 148 5.52 -9.09 19.42
C PHE A 148 6.65 -8.63 20.35
N ILE A 149 7.90 -8.62 19.84
CA ILE A 149 9.06 -8.15 20.60
C ILE A 149 8.89 -6.67 20.97
N GLY A 150 8.39 -5.84 20.04
CA GLY A 150 8.14 -4.42 20.29
C GLY A 150 7.13 -4.18 21.41
N ILE A 151 6.02 -4.93 21.43
CA ILE A 151 5.04 -4.88 22.52
C ILE A 151 5.67 -5.33 23.85
N CYS A 152 6.43 -6.43 23.85
CA CYS A 152 7.13 -6.90 25.04
C CYS A 152 8.11 -5.86 25.59
N LEU A 153 8.85 -5.15 24.73
CA LEU A 153 9.77 -4.09 25.14
C LEU A 153 9.06 -2.87 25.72
N ILE A 154 7.89 -2.50 25.20
CA ILE A 154 7.06 -1.43 25.77
C ILE A 154 6.58 -1.83 27.16
N LEU A 155 6.06 -3.06 27.33
CA LEU A 155 5.64 -3.57 28.63
C LEU A 155 6.81 -3.63 29.62
N LEU A 156 7.97 -4.12 29.17
CA LEU A 156 9.19 -4.16 29.97
C LEU A 156 9.64 -2.75 30.37
N SER A 157 9.53 -1.77 29.48
CA SER A 157 9.85 -0.38 29.77
C SER A 157 8.96 0.20 30.87
N LEU A 158 7.65 -0.12 30.86
CA LEU A 158 6.72 0.36 31.88
C LEU A 158 7.07 -0.20 33.26
N VAL A 159 7.37 -1.50 33.34
CA VAL A 159 7.80 -2.14 34.59
C VAL A 159 9.16 -1.60 35.04
N SER A 160 10.11 -1.47 34.11
CA SER A 160 11.48 -1.04 34.41
C SER A 160 11.57 0.45 34.77
N PHE A 161 10.58 1.27 34.39
CA PHE A 161 10.53 2.67 34.80
C PHE A 161 10.50 2.82 36.34
N VAL A 162 9.87 1.87 37.05
CA VAL A 162 9.82 1.85 38.52
C VAL A 162 11.19 1.56 39.13
N PHE A 163 12.02 0.73 38.48
CA PHE A 163 13.30 0.27 39.04
C PHE A 163 14.52 1.07 38.57
N ILE A 164 14.51 1.55 37.32
CA ILE A 164 15.68 2.13 36.64
C ILE A 164 15.38 3.55 36.12
N GLY A 165 14.18 4.09 36.41
CA GLY A 165 13.80 5.47 36.08
C GLY A 165 13.91 5.79 34.60
N TRP A 166 14.52 6.93 34.28
CA TRP A 166 14.58 7.50 32.92
C TRP A 166 15.36 6.65 31.90
N GLN A 167 16.20 5.70 32.36
CA GLN A 167 16.92 4.80 31.46
C GLN A 167 15.99 3.80 30.75
N SER A 168 14.78 3.56 31.28
CA SER A 168 13.81 2.68 30.63
C SER A 168 13.27 3.23 29.31
N VAL A 169 13.39 4.55 29.08
CA VAL A 169 12.97 5.21 27.82
C VAL A 169 13.65 4.60 26.60
N ALA A 170 14.86 4.07 26.72
CA ALA A 170 15.54 3.38 25.62
C ALA A 170 14.77 2.13 25.16
N PHE A 171 14.20 1.35 26.08
CA PHE A 171 13.37 0.19 25.76
C PHE A 171 12.05 0.59 25.11
N LEU A 172 11.46 1.70 25.55
CA LEU A 172 10.26 2.26 24.94
C LEU A 172 10.51 2.68 23.48
N LEU A 173 11.59 3.44 23.23
CA LEU A 173 11.96 3.89 21.88
C LEU A 173 12.27 2.70 20.95
N LEU A 174 13.00 1.70 21.45
CA LEU A 174 13.28 0.48 20.68
C LEU A 174 12.00 -0.31 20.38
N GLY A 175 11.09 -0.40 21.34
CA GLY A 175 9.79 -1.06 21.16
C GLY A 175 8.93 -0.37 20.10
N VAL A 176 8.84 0.97 20.15
CA VAL A 176 8.14 1.77 19.14
C VAL A 176 8.78 1.58 17.76
N TYR A 177 10.11 1.56 17.66
CA TYR A 177 10.82 1.34 16.41
C TYR A 177 10.54 -0.04 15.80
N LEU A 178 10.52 -1.11 16.61
CA LEU A 178 10.19 -2.45 16.12
C LEU A 178 8.73 -2.56 15.66
N ILE A 179 7.79 -1.90 16.35
CA ILE A 179 6.39 -1.82 15.91
C ILE A 179 6.32 -1.08 14.57
N PHE A 180 7.06 0.01 14.41
CA PHE A 180 7.13 0.74 13.15
C PHE A 180 7.64 -0.12 12.00
N ILE A 181 8.74 -0.86 12.20
CA ILE A 181 9.25 -1.83 11.22
C ILE A 181 8.20 -2.89 10.88
N ALA A 182 7.48 -3.41 11.87
CA ALA A 182 6.43 -4.40 11.65
C ALA A 182 5.32 -3.88 10.73
N PHE A 183 4.88 -2.63 10.92
CA PHE A 183 3.89 -2.00 10.04
C PHE A 183 4.41 -1.81 8.62
N PHE A 184 5.67 -1.39 8.46
CA PHE A 184 6.29 -1.23 7.14
C PHE A 184 6.46 -2.57 6.41
N SER A 185 6.93 -3.59 7.12
CA SER A 185 7.07 -4.95 6.58
C SER A 185 5.71 -5.48 6.10
N ALA A 186 4.67 -5.33 6.91
CA ALA A 186 3.31 -5.74 6.55
C ALA A 186 2.72 -4.92 5.40
N ALA A 187 3.08 -3.64 5.25
CA ALA A 187 2.63 -2.82 4.14
C ALA A 187 3.26 -3.27 2.81
N LEU A 188 4.55 -3.63 2.83
CA LEU A 188 5.30 -4.10 1.67
C LEU A 188 4.93 -5.54 1.25
N SER A 189 4.61 -6.41 2.21
CA SER A 189 4.25 -7.81 1.92
C SER A 189 2.80 -7.99 1.45
N LYS A 190 1.90 -7.03 1.77
CA LYS A 190 0.45 -7.10 1.50
C LYS A 190 0.09 -7.34 0.03
N PRO A 191 0.63 -6.60 -0.96
CA PRO A 191 0.31 -6.83 -2.37
C PRO A 191 0.58 -8.26 -2.82
N ALA A 192 1.76 -8.79 -2.47
CA ALA A 192 2.17 -10.15 -2.81
C ALA A 192 1.35 -11.21 -2.07
N SER A 193 1.01 -10.98 -0.80
CA SER A 193 0.19 -11.89 0.01
C SER A 193 -1.25 -11.96 -0.51
N ILE A 194 -1.87 -10.82 -0.83
CA ILE A 194 -3.22 -10.79 -1.41
C ILE A 194 -3.24 -11.41 -2.81
N ALA A 195 -2.22 -11.16 -3.63
CA ALA A 195 -2.09 -11.81 -4.93
C ALA A 195 -2.04 -13.35 -4.78
N GLN A 196 -1.25 -13.90 -3.85
CA GLN A 196 -1.24 -15.34 -3.58
C GLN A 196 -2.60 -15.88 -3.10
N GLN A 197 -3.38 -15.08 -2.37
CA GLN A 197 -4.69 -15.50 -1.88
C GLN A 197 -5.74 -15.57 -2.99
N ILE A 198 -5.69 -14.66 -3.97
CA ILE A 198 -6.64 -14.63 -5.10
C ILE A 198 -6.22 -15.56 -6.25
N GLU A 199 -4.97 -16.03 -6.28
CA GLU A 199 -4.42 -16.99 -7.26
C GLU A 199 -5.32 -18.20 -7.54
N PRO A 200 -5.74 -19.00 -6.54
CA PRO A 200 -6.56 -20.18 -6.80
C PRO A 200 -7.93 -19.84 -7.37
N GLU A 201 -8.47 -18.67 -7.07
CA GLU A 201 -9.77 -18.25 -7.59
C GLU A 201 -9.66 -17.73 -9.03
N LEU A 202 -8.57 -17.02 -9.35
CA LEU A 202 -8.24 -16.65 -10.73
C LEU A 202 -7.95 -17.87 -11.61
N GLU A 203 -7.27 -18.89 -11.07
CA GLU A 203 -7.04 -20.16 -11.78
C GLU A 203 -8.34 -20.93 -12.04
N LYS A 204 -9.28 -20.94 -11.09
CA LYS A 204 -10.60 -21.54 -11.30
C LYS A 204 -11.35 -20.83 -12.42
N LEU A 205 -11.34 -19.49 -12.43
CA LEU A 205 -11.91 -18.69 -13.52
C LEU A 205 -11.28 -19.02 -14.86
N TYR A 206 -9.95 -19.06 -14.92
CA TYR A 206 -9.20 -19.39 -16.12
C TYR A 206 -9.58 -20.78 -16.65
N ASN A 207 -9.64 -21.78 -15.77
CA ASN A 207 -10.02 -23.15 -16.11
C ASN A 207 -11.49 -23.29 -16.54
N LYS A 208 -12.38 -22.46 -16.02
CA LYS A 208 -13.78 -22.41 -16.46
C LYS A 208 -13.89 -21.84 -17.88
N LEU A 209 -13.20 -20.74 -18.15
CA LEU A 209 -13.14 -20.14 -19.49
C LEU A 209 -12.55 -21.13 -20.50
N LEU A 210 -11.52 -21.89 -20.10
CA LEU A 210 -10.95 -22.99 -20.88
C LEU A 210 -11.96 -24.07 -21.30
N LYS A 211 -12.87 -24.45 -20.39
CA LYS A 211 -13.87 -25.49 -20.64
C LYS A 211 -15.13 -24.99 -21.35
N SER A 212 -15.39 -23.69 -21.35
CA SER A 212 -16.54 -23.10 -22.04
C SER A 212 -16.32 -22.95 -23.55
N ASP A 213 -15.05 -22.90 -23.97
CA ASP A 213 -14.65 -22.74 -25.38
C ASP A 213 -14.32 -24.08 -26.08
N SER A 214 -14.45 -25.22 -25.37
CA SER A 214 -14.24 -26.59 -25.87
C SER A 214 -15.56 -27.33 -26.05
#